data_AF-A0A1M5TUF9-F1
#
_entry.id   AF-A0A1M5TUF9-F1
#
_cell.length_a   1.000
_cell.length_b   1.000
_cell.length_c   1.000
_cell.angle_alpha   90.00
_cell.angle_beta   90.00
_cell.angle_gamma   90.00
#
_symmetry.space_group_name_H-M   'P 1'
#
loop_
_entity.id
_entity.type
_entity.pdbx_description
1 polymer ?
#
loop_
_entity_poly.entity_id
_entity_poly.type
_entity_poly.pdbx_seq_one_letter_code
_entity_poly.pdbx_strand_id
1 'polypeptide(L)'
;MLRSNDAVTAFSSIASRRAVLAALVAVTWSAAASAQQQPAQPVQQQFQPSAEWGKLPKMVLERQFAGPLQDTVIQRLRDPVDGTICYLYLPISAPHSPPTATGFVQYGPNIIGSINCVPGPPSATAPVPRKP
;
A
#
# COMPACT_ATOMS: atom_id res chain seq x y z
N MET A 1 -59.83 -7.50 13.64
CA MET A 1 -60.08 -8.95 13.50
C MET A 1 -58.75 -9.68 13.61
N LEU A 2 -58.67 -10.60 14.57
CA LEU A 2 -57.52 -11.42 14.94
C LEU A 2 -57.04 -12.31 13.78
N ARG A 3 -55.73 -12.50 13.65
CA ARG A 3 -55.11 -13.84 13.70
C ARG A 3 -53.57 -13.76 13.79
N SER A 4 -53.07 -14.15 14.96
CA SER A 4 -51.73 -14.70 15.18
C SER A 4 -51.69 -16.19 14.76
N ASN A 5 -50.52 -16.82 14.96
CA ASN A 5 -50.24 -18.26 15.15
C ASN A 5 -49.87 -19.04 13.86
N ASP A 6 -48.93 -20.00 13.80
CA ASP A 6 -48.06 -20.75 14.73
C ASP A 6 -46.97 -21.42 13.85
N ALA A 7 -45.67 -21.46 14.20
CA ALA A 7 -44.98 -22.42 15.06
C ALA A 7 -44.78 -23.87 14.51
N VAL A 8 -43.50 -24.23 14.30
CA VAL A 8 -42.76 -25.36 14.94
C VAL A 8 -42.96 -26.84 14.50
N THR A 9 -41.82 -27.58 14.54
CA THR A 9 -41.57 -29.05 14.61
C THR A 9 -41.83 -29.91 13.35
N ALA A 10 -40.88 -30.69 12.79
CA ALA A 10 -39.92 -31.71 13.26
C ALA A 10 -40.50 -33.15 13.37
N PHE A 11 -39.62 -34.11 13.03
CA PHE A 11 -39.66 -35.58 13.22
C PHE A 11 -40.39 -36.46 12.18
N SER A 12 -39.62 -37.38 11.56
CA SER A 12 -39.61 -38.82 11.89
C SER A 12 -38.80 -39.61 10.84
N SER A 13 -37.70 -40.25 11.24
CA SER A 13 -37.56 -41.71 11.48
C SER A 13 -37.39 -42.52 10.17
N ILE A 14 -36.33 -43.31 9.97
CA ILE A 14 -36.24 -44.75 10.28
C ILE A 14 -34.76 -45.12 10.06
N ALA A 15 -33.94 -45.33 11.09
CA ALA A 15 -33.63 -46.63 11.69
C ALA A 15 -33.26 -47.75 10.70
N SER A 16 -31.96 -48.03 10.53
CA SER A 16 -31.52 -49.41 10.28
C SER A 16 -30.14 -49.64 10.86
N ARG A 17 -30.10 -50.32 12.01
CA ARG A 17 -28.90 -50.87 12.62
C ARG A 17 -28.74 -52.30 12.11
N ARG A 18 -27.68 -52.58 11.38
CA ARG A 18 -27.04 -53.91 11.36
C ARG A 18 -25.52 -53.72 11.35
N ALA A 19 -24.94 -54.08 12.49
CA ALA A 19 -23.53 -54.40 12.65
C ALA A 19 -23.29 -55.83 12.09
N VAL A 20 -22.10 -56.39 11.87
CA VAL A 20 -20.72 -56.10 12.24
C VAL A 20 -19.82 -56.85 11.21
N LEU A 21 -18.54 -56.46 11.13
CA LEU A 21 -17.36 -57.32 10.86
C LEU A 21 -17.11 -57.84 9.43
N ALA A 22 -16.05 -57.30 8.81
CA ALA A 22 -14.76 -57.99 8.59
C ALA A 22 -14.14 -57.60 7.24
N ALA A 23 -12.99 -56.93 7.28
CA ALA A 23 -11.78 -57.30 6.54
C ALA A 23 -10.81 -56.12 6.51
N LEU A 24 -9.71 -56.28 7.24
CA LEU A 24 -8.49 -55.52 7.11
C LEU A 24 -8.04 -55.50 5.65
N VAL A 25 -8.04 -54.34 4.99
CA VAL A 25 -7.34 -54.13 3.73
C VAL A 25 -6.42 -52.92 3.87
N ALA A 26 -5.14 -53.24 3.99
CA ALA A 26 -3.98 -52.47 3.55
C ALA A 26 -3.95 -50.97 3.91
N VAL A 27 -3.34 -50.71 5.06
CA VAL A 27 -2.41 -49.58 5.21
C VAL A 27 -1.44 -49.62 4.03
N THR A 28 -1.46 -48.61 3.17
CA THR A 28 -0.31 -48.03 2.44
C THR A 28 -0.83 -47.09 1.33
N TRP A 29 -1.56 -46.03 1.71
CA TRP A 29 -1.62 -44.86 0.86
C TRP A 29 -0.89 -43.70 1.51
N SER A 30 0.30 -43.50 0.98
CA SER A 30 1.21 -42.37 1.10
C SER A 30 0.55 -41.12 1.69
N ALA A 31 0.91 -40.82 2.92
CA ALA A 31 0.82 -39.47 3.45
C ALA A 31 1.76 -38.59 2.62
N ALA A 32 1.26 -38.07 1.50
CA ALA A 32 1.83 -36.89 0.89
C ALA A 32 1.57 -35.75 1.86
N ALA A 33 2.54 -35.51 2.76
CA ALA A 33 2.56 -34.34 3.60
C ALA A 33 2.52 -33.12 2.68
N SER A 34 1.34 -32.52 2.55
CA SER A 34 1.18 -31.19 1.99
C SER A 34 1.90 -30.23 2.93
N ALA A 35 3.18 -29.97 2.65
CA ALA A 35 3.87 -28.81 3.16
C ALA A 35 3.08 -27.59 2.68
N GLN A 36 2.21 -27.05 3.55
CA GLN A 36 1.63 -25.74 3.33
C GLN A 36 2.79 -24.75 3.31
N GLN A 37 3.18 -24.33 2.11
CA GLN A 37 3.95 -23.10 1.92
C GLN A 37 3.09 -21.96 2.46
N GLN A 38 3.34 -21.64 3.73
CA GLN A 38 2.78 -20.46 4.36
C GLN A 38 3.32 -19.25 3.58
N PRO A 39 2.45 -18.38 3.03
CA PRO A 39 2.92 -17.19 2.35
C PRO A 39 3.79 -16.40 3.32
N ALA A 40 5.04 -16.14 2.93
CA ALA A 40 5.90 -15.23 3.68
C ALA A 40 5.17 -13.89 3.77
N GLN A 41 4.78 -13.49 4.98
CA GLN A 41 4.21 -12.17 5.18
C GLN A 41 5.27 -11.13 4.80
N PRO A 42 4.93 -10.12 3.98
CA PRO A 42 5.88 -9.08 3.65
C PRO A 42 6.28 -8.35 4.93
N VAL A 43 7.57 -8.39 5.24
CA VAL A 43 8.17 -7.61 6.33
C VAL A 43 7.94 -6.14 6.00
N GLN A 44 6.98 -5.50 6.67
CA GLN A 44 6.82 -4.05 6.57
C GLN A 44 8.02 -3.40 7.28
N GLN A 45 9.03 -3.00 6.51
CA GLN A 45 10.14 -2.20 7.03
C GLN A 45 9.59 -0.88 7.53
N GLN A 46 9.51 -0.76 8.86
CA GLN A 46 9.16 0.48 9.53
C GLN A 46 10.31 1.48 9.32
N PHE A 47 10.23 2.27 8.26
CA PHE A 47 11.22 3.30 7.95
C PHE A 47 11.16 4.38 9.05
N GLN A 48 12.22 4.48 9.86
CA GLN A 48 12.35 5.50 10.90
C GLN A 48 12.88 6.79 10.23
N PRO A 49 12.12 7.91 10.25
CA PRO A 49 12.61 9.18 9.77
C PRO A 49 13.85 9.61 10.56
N SER A 50 15.00 9.77 9.89
CA SER A 50 16.18 10.35 10.55
C SER A 50 15.97 11.86 10.68
N ALA A 51 16.45 12.44 11.78
CA ALA A 51 16.38 13.89 12.03
C ALA A 51 17.07 14.74 10.93
N GLU A 52 17.82 14.11 10.03
CA GLU A 52 18.51 14.76 8.93
C GLU A 52 17.64 15.02 7.70
N TRP A 53 16.47 14.38 7.57
CA TRP A 53 15.62 14.56 6.38
C TRP A 53 15.18 16.01 6.16
N GLY A 54 14.91 16.74 7.25
CA GLY A 54 14.54 18.15 7.18
C GLY A 54 15.66 19.06 6.65
N LYS A 55 16.91 18.58 6.62
CA LYS A 55 18.08 19.32 6.12
C LYS A 55 18.38 19.04 4.64
N LEU A 56 17.69 18.06 4.02
CA LEU A 56 17.89 17.75 2.62
C LEU A 56 17.48 18.96 1.75
N PRO A 57 18.30 19.32 0.75
CA PRO A 57 17.95 20.41 -0.16
C PRO A 57 16.65 20.05 -0.89
N LYS A 58 15.73 21.01 -0.93
CA LYS A 58 14.47 20.86 -1.65
C LYS A 58 14.65 21.37 -3.07
N MET A 59 14.05 20.65 -4.02
CA MET A 59 13.86 21.20 -5.36
C MET A 59 12.94 22.43 -5.31
N VAL A 60 13.17 23.38 -6.20
CA VAL A 60 12.41 24.62 -6.30
C VAL A 60 11.25 24.44 -7.26
N LEU A 61 10.03 24.75 -6.84
CA LEU A 61 8.87 24.81 -7.72
C LEU A 61 8.98 26.01 -8.66
N GLU A 62 9.22 25.78 -9.94
CA GLU A 62 9.30 26.85 -10.94
C GLU A 62 7.94 27.11 -11.61
N ARG A 63 7.16 26.06 -11.88
CA ARG A 63 5.83 26.16 -12.49
C ARG A 63 4.89 25.05 -12.05
N GLN A 64 3.61 25.30 -12.19
CA GLN A 64 2.53 24.32 -12.01
C GLN A 64 1.57 24.39 -13.19
N PHE A 65 1.10 23.22 -13.64
CA PHE A 65 0.18 23.06 -14.75
C PHE A 65 -1.00 22.20 -14.31
N ALA A 66 -2.14 22.35 -15.00
CA ALA A 66 -3.22 21.37 -14.93
C ALA A 66 -2.72 20.05 -15.53
N GLY A 67 -3.02 18.94 -14.87
CA GLY A 67 -2.74 17.61 -15.38
C GLY A 67 -3.76 17.17 -16.43
N PRO A 68 -3.50 16.03 -17.11
CA PRO A 68 -4.38 15.52 -18.15
C PRO A 68 -5.72 14.99 -17.62
N LEU A 69 -5.80 14.67 -16.33
CA LEU A 69 -7.02 14.24 -15.64
C LEU A 69 -7.53 15.37 -14.74
N GLN A 70 -8.85 15.41 -14.53
CA GLN A 70 -9.55 16.50 -13.82
C GLN A 70 -8.92 16.86 -12.48
N ASP A 71 -8.57 15.86 -11.67
CA ASP A 71 -8.06 16.06 -10.31
C ASP A 71 -6.54 15.88 -10.23
N THR A 72 -5.80 16.29 -11.26
CA THR A 72 -4.34 16.16 -11.30
C THR A 72 -3.63 17.47 -11.62
N VAL A 73 -2.43 17.63 -11.11
CA VAL A 73 -1.52 18.74 -11.40
C VAL A 73 -0.16 18.21 -11.82
N ILE A 74 0.56 19.00 -12.62
CA ILE A 74 1.95 18.73 -12.96
C ILE A 74 2.79 19.87 -12.37
N GLN A 75 3.73 19.54 -11.51
CA GLN A 75 4.68 20.49 -10.94
C GLN A 75 6.02 20.34 -11.64
N ARG A 76 6.58 21.46 -12.11
CA ARG A 76 7.93 21.51 -12.65
C ARG A 76 8.88 22.01 -11.57
N LEU A 77 9.66 21.09 -11.03
CA LEU A 77 10.65 21.29 -10.00
C LEU A 77 12.04 21.43 -10.62
N ARG A 78 12.88 22.31 -10.09
CA ARG A 78 14.30 22.41 -10.46
C ARG A 78 15.19 22.13 -9.27
N ASP A 79 16.18 21.28 -9.44
CA ASP A 79 17.24 21.08 -8.47
C ASP A 79 18.16 22.33 -8.45
N PRO A 80 18.30 23.00 -7.30
CA PRO A 80 19.17 24.17 -7.20
C PRO A 80 20.67 23.85 -7.32
N VAL A 81 21.09 22.59 -7.16
CA VAL A 81 22.49 22.17 -7.16
C VAL A 81 23.02 21.97 -8.58
N ASP A 82 22.32 21.19 -9.40
CA ASP A 82 22.78 20.81 -10.75
C ASP A 82 21.88 21.32 -11.88
N GLY A 83 20.72 21.88 -11.55
CA GLY A 83 19.75 22.37 -12.53
C GLY A 83 18.82 21.29 -13.10
N THR A 84 18.87 20.04 -12.62
CA THR A 84 17.95 18.96 -13.04
C THR A 84 16.49 19.41 -12.94
N ILE A 85 15.71 19.16 -13.99
CA ILE A 85 14.30 19.52 -14.03
C ILE A 85 13.47 18.26 -13.86
N CYS A 86 12.63 18.21 -12.84
CA CYS A 86 11.69 17.11 -12.62
C CYS A 86 10.26 17.59 -12.83
N TYR A 87 9.48 16.78 -13.53
CA TYR A 87 8.04 16.90 -13.66
C TYR A 87 7.38 15.88 -12.73
N LEU A 88 6.66 16.39 -11.75
CA LEU A 88 5.95 15.60 -10.76
C LEU A 88 4.45 15.66 -11.05
N TYR A 89 3.87 14.51 -11.38
CA TYR A 89 2.45 14.34 -11.67
C TYR A 89 1.75 13.94 -10.38
N LEU A 90 0.82 14.74 -9.88
CA LEU A 90 0.20 14.55 -8.57
C LEU A 90 -1.32 14.57 -8.70
N PRO A 91 -2.04 13.68 -7.99
CA PRO A 91 -3.44 13.94 -7.70
C PRO A 91 -3.54 15.16 -6.76
N ILE A 92 -4.61 15.95 -6.89
CA ILE A 92 -4.87 17.10 -6.02
C ILE A 92 -5.00 16.68 -4.55
N SER A 93 -5.55 15.48 -4.31
CA SER A 93 -5.62 14.87 -2.99
C SER A 93 -4.92 13.51 -3.00
N ALA A 94 -4.15 13.24 -1.95
CA ALA A 94 -3.46 11.96 -1.75
C ALA A 94 -3.81 11.45 -0.35
N PRO A 95 -4.45 10.27 -0.22
CA PRO A 95 -4.67 9.65 1.08
C PRO A 95 -3.35 9.38 1.79
N HIS A 96 -3.29 9.67 3.09
CA HIS A 96 -2.13 9.41 3.93
C HIS A 96 -2.57 9.03 5.35
N SER A 97 -1.65 8.43 6.11
CA SER A 97 -1.87 8.14 7.53
C SER A 97 -2.11 9.43 8.33
N PRO A 98 -2.72 9.35 9.53
CA PRO A 98 -2.60 10.43 10.49
C PRO A 98 -1.11 10.79 10.72
N PRO A 99 -0.79 12.07 11.03
CA PRO A 99 0.57 12.46 11.37
C PRO A 99 1.11 11.69 12.58
N THR A 100 2.37 11.28 12.52
CA THR A 100 3.10 10.70 13.66
C THR A 100 3.33 11.76 14.74
N ALA A 101 3.80 11.35 15.92
CA ALA A 101 4.21 12.27 16.99
C ALA A 101 5.28 13.28 16.54
N THR A 102 6.02 12.97 15.49
CA THR A 102 7.05 13.80 14.86
C THR A 102 6.53 14.62 13.68
N GLY A 103 5.24 14.56 13.37
CA GLY A 103 4.58 15.34 12.31
C GLY A 103 4.71 14.76 10.89
N PHE A 104 5.31 13.58 10.73
CA PHE A 104 5.41 12.92 9.43
C PHE A 104 4.15 12.13 9.10
N VAL A 105 3.85 11.97 7.81
CA VAL A 105 2.73 11.14 7.35
C VAL A 105 3.27 10.01 6.47
N GLN A 106 2.61 8.86 6.51
CA GLN A 106 2.89 7.75 5.62
C GLN A 106 1.85 7.76 4.51
N TYR A 107 2.31 8.02 3.31
CA TYR A 107 1.51 7.77 2.12
C TYR A 107 1.59 6.27 1.86
N GLY A 108 0.43 5.61 1.78
CA GLY A 108 0.36 4.16 1.60
C GLY A 108 1.09 3.68 0.33
N PRO A 109 1.03 2.38 0.03
CA PRO A 109 1.76 1.82 -1.11
C PRO A 109 1.48 2.60 -2.41
N ASN A 110 2.48 3.35 -2.88
CA ASN A 110 2.57 4.04 -4.18
C ASN A 110 1.33 4.80 -4.67
N ILE A 111 0.75 5.68 -3.83
CA ILE A 111 -0.38 6.53 -4.25
C ILE A 111 -0.03 8.00 -4.50
N ILE A 112 1.24 8.41 -4.32
CA ILE A 112 1.68 9.77 -4.71
C ILE A 112 2.34 9.72 -6.08
N GLY A 113 1.53 9.90 -7.12
CA GLY A 113 2.01 10.44 -8.38
C GLY A 113 3.11 9.66 -9.11
N SER A 114 3.72 10.31 -10.10
CA SER A 114 4.92 9.83 -10.79
C SER A 114 5.88 11.00 -11.02
N ILE A 115 7.18 10.75 -10.99
CA ILE A 115 8.21 11.76 -11.26
C ILE A 115 9.04 11.36 -12.48
N ASN A 116 9.31 12.34 -13.35
CA ASN A 116 10.23 12.18 -14.47
C ASN A 116 11.22 13.35 -14.46
N CYS A 117 12.52 13.05 -14.47
CA CYS A 117 13.59 14.04 -14.39
C CYS A 117 14.44 14.04 -15.66
N VAL A 118 14.78 15.24 -16.13
CA VAL A 118 15.64 15.47 -17.29
C VAL A 118 16.75 16.45 -16.93
N PRO A 119 17.95 16.32 -17.53
CA PRO A 119 18.99 17.32 -17.39
C PRO A 119 18.46 18.70 -17.79
N GLY A 120 18.66 19.69 -16.92
CA GLY A 120 18.36 21.07 -17.21
C GLY A 120 19.65 21.88 -17.44
N PRO A 121 19.55 23.08 -18.02
CA PRO A 121 20.67 24.01 -17.99
C PRO A 121 21.04 24.31 -16.51
N PRO A 122 22.34 24.52 -16.21
CA PRO A 122 22.79 24.78 -14.85
C PRO A 122 22.01 25.95 -14.25
N SER A 123 21.56 25.77 -13.00
CA SER A 123 20.82 26.80 -12.29
C SER A 123 21.76 27.97 -11.98
N ALA A 124 21.46 29.16 -12.50
CA ALA A 124 22.21 30.39 -12.18
C ALA A 124 22.08 30.80 -10.70
N THR A 125 21.23 30.12 -9.94
CA THR A 125 20.89 30.41 -8.55
C THR A 125 21.43 29.35 -7.58
N ALA A 126 22.45 28.57 -7.97
CA ALA A 126 23.16 27.72 -7.02
C ALA A 126 23.69 28.60 -5.87
N PRO A 127 23.44 28.26 -4.59
CA PRO A 127 23.92 29.07 -3.47
C PRO A 127 25.44 29.12 -3.52
N VAL A 128 26.02 30.31 -3.74
CA VAL A 128 27.46 30.51 -3.54
C VAL A 128 27.73 30.27 -2.05
N PRO A 129 28.68 29.39 -1.68
CA PRO A 129 29.04 29.20 -0.29
C PRO A 129 29.51 30.54 0.29
N ARG A 130 28.72 31.12 1.19
CA ARG A 130 29.13 32.30 1.94
C ARG A 130 30.18 31.85 2.95
N LYS A 131 31.40 32.39 2.81
CA LYS A 131 32.49 32.21 3.75
C LYS A 131 32.05 32.76 5.13
N PRO A 132 32.31 32.05 6.23
CA PRO A 132 31.97 32.50 7.58
C PRO A 132 32.68 33.81 7.97
#